data_AF-A0A9D3YX21-F1
#
_entry.id   AF-A0A9D3YX21-F1
#
_cell.length_a   1.000
_cell.length_b   1.000
_cell.length_c   1.000
_cell.angle_alpha   90.00
_cell.angle_beta   90.00
_cell.angle_gamma   90.00
#
_symmetry.space_group_name_H-M   'P 1'
#
loop_
_entity.id
_entity.type
_entity.pdbx_description
1 polymer ?
#
loop_
_entity_poly.entity_id
_entity_poly.type
_entity_poly.pdbx_seq_one_letter_code
_entity_poly.pdbx_strand_id
1 'polypeptide(L)'
;MRSVGTSRLAKEFLDSASGQYDELVYVNLKETSAMYVNICAQLTVSVQSHPNDVKSLESMLVCAVSTRKTQYVFFFDNGEYFIDNEAETREPLQNVFVALFKQNNIKVILTSTTKFQLESLRRIYHVCELQPLKPT
;
A
#
# COMPACT_ATOMS: atom_id res chain seq x y z
N MET A 1 -2.54 -21.28 10.06
CA MET A 1 -3.73 -20.46 10.37
C MET A 1 -4.65 -20.46 9.16
N ARG A 2 -5.98 -20.57 9.32
CA ARG A 2 -6.92 -20.38 8.20
C ARG A 2 -6.98 -18.89 7.85
N SER A 3 -6.92 -18.56 6.55
CA SER A 3 -7.09 -17.19 6.07
C SER A 3 -8.47 -16.66 6.49
N VAL A 4 -8.49 -15.48 7.12
CA VAL A 4 -9.73 -14.79 7.55
C VAL A 4 -10.30 -13.87 6.47
N GLY A 5 -9.72 -13.89 5.27
CA GLY A 5 -10.27 -13.19 4.10
C GLY A 5 -10.03 -11.68 4.06
N THR A 6 -8.99 -11.16 4.71
CA THR A 6 -8.62 -9.72 4.67
C THR A 6 -8.49 -9.18 3.25
N SER A 7 -7.80 -9.90 2.36
CA SER A 7 -7.65 -9.51 0.94
C SER A 7 -8.98 -9.52 0.20
N ARG A 8 -9.88 -10.47 0.54
CA ARG A 8 -11.23 -10.53 -0.04
C ARG A 8 -12.09 -9.37 0.43
N LEU A 9 -12.08 -9.08 1.74
CA LEU A 9 -12.87 -8.00 2.33
C LEU A 9 -12.41 -6.64 1.83
N ALA A 10 -11.11 -6.47 1.64
CA ALA A 10 -10.60 -5.26 1.03
C ALA A 10 -10.94 -5.15 -0.46
N LYS A 11 -10.90 -6.25 -1.21
CA LYS A 11 -11.37 -6.26 -2.60
C LYS A 11 -12.86 -5.92 -2.70
N GLU A 12 -13.68 -6.49 -1.83
CA GLU A 12 -15.12 -6.16 -1.74
C GLU A 12 -15.34 -4.70 -1.34
N PHE A 13 -14.52 -4.14 -0.44
CA PHE A 13 -14.55 -2.70 -0.13
C PHE A 13 -14.24 -1.86 -1.37
N LEU A 14 -13.22 -2.24 -2.14
CA LEU A 14 -12.81 -1.53 -3.36
C LEU A 14 -13.89 -1.60 -4.45
N ASP A 15 -14.48 -2.78 -4.64
CA ASP A 15 -15.60 -2.98 -5.57
C ASP A 15 -16.82 -2.14 -5.15
N SER A 16 -17.10 -2.04 -3.84
CA SER A 16 -18.20 -1.21 -3.32
C SER A 16 -17.94 0.30 -3.38
N ALA A 17 -16.66 0.68 -3.38
CA ALA A 17 -16.21 2.07 -3.45
C ALA A 17 -16.06 2.58 -4.89
N SER A 18 -16.40 1.75 -5.89
CA SER A 18 -16.39 2.14 -7.30
C SER A 18 -17.24 3.40 -7.50
N GLY A 19 -16.61 4.49 -7.95
CA GLY A 19 -17.25 5.81 -8.14
C GLY A 19 -17.00 6.84 -7.03
N GLN A 20 -16.40 6.46 -5.89
CA GLN A 20 -15.91 7.42 -4.87
C GLN A 20 -14.43 7.76 -5.02
N TYR A 21 -13.66 6.87 -5.68
CA TYR A 21 -12.24 7.05 -5.95
C TYR A 21 -12.01 6.91 -7.45
N ASP A 22 -11.03 7.65 -7.94
CA ASP A 22 -10.72 7.70 -9.36
C ASP A 22 -9.76 6.57 -9.75
N GLU A 23 -8.84 6.20 -8.87
CA GLU A 23 -7.79 5.21 -9.15
C GLU A 23 -7.47 4.31 -7.96
N LEU A 24 -7.20 3.04 -8.26
CA LEU A 24 -6.79 2.02 -7.30
C LEU A 24 -5.40 1.48 -7.65
N VAL A 25 -4.51 1.46 -6.66
CA VAL A 25 -3.19 0.85 -6.77
C VAL A 25 -3.10 -0.34 -5.83
N TYR A 26 -2.99 -1.55 -6.38
CA TYR A 26 -2.84 -2.79 -5.63
C TYR A 26 -1.36 -3.18 -5.51
N VAL A 27 -0.93 -3.52 -4.30
CA VAL A 27 0.46 -3.87 -3.99
C VAL A 27 0.50 -5.13 -3.14
N ASN A 28 1.06 -6.21 -3.69
CA ASN A 28 1.33 -7.42 -2.92
C ASN A 28 2.71 -7.33 -2.27
N LEU A 29 2.76 -7.16 -0.94
CA LEU A 29 4.03 -7.02 -0.20
C LEU A 29 4.82 -8.32 -0.11
N LYS A 30 4.27 -9.45 -0.55
CA LYS A 30 5.01 -10.70 -0.72
C LYS A 30 5.96 -10.66 -1.93
N GLU A 31 5.71 -9.78 -2.91
CA GLU A 31 6.45 -9.69 -4.18
C GLU A 31 7.37 -8.46 -4.20
N THR A 32 8.25 -8.38 -3.20
CA THR A 32 9.05 -7.19 -2.87
C THR A 32 9.97 -6.73 -4.01
N SER A 33 10.56 -7.67 -4.74
CA SER A 33 11.50 -7.41 -5.82
C SER A 33 10.88 -6.72 -7.04
N ALA A 34 9.56 -6.89 -7.26
CA ALA A 34 8.82 -6.29 -8.38
C ALA A 34 7.83 -5.20 -7.93
N MET A 35 7.66 -5.02 -6.61
CA MET A 35 6.66 -4.14 -6.02
C MET A 35 6.71 -2.71 -6.61
N TYR A 36 7.89 -2.09 -6.67
CA TYR A 36 8.04 -0.72 -7.17
C TYR A 36 7.71 -0.58 -8.65
N VAL A 37 8.12 -1.56 -9.45
CA VAL A 37 7.79 -1.62 -10.89
C VAL A 37 6.28 -1.76 -11.08
N ASN A 38 5.64 -2.61 -10.28
CA ASN A 38 4.19 -2.81 -10.30
C ASN A 38 3.41 -1.56 -9.92
N ILE A 39 3.88 -0.80 -8.92
CA ILE A 39 3.26 0.48 -8.52
C ILE A 39 3.41 1.50 -9.66
N CYS A 40 4.61 1.65 -10.22
CA CYS A 40 4.85 2.60 -11.31
C CYS A 40 4.03 2.25 -12.56
N ALA A 41 3.92 0.96 -12.91
CA ALA A 41 3.11 0.50 -14.03
C ALA A 41 1.63 0.84 -13.86
N GLN A 42 1.07 0.62 -12.67
CA GLN A 42 -0.33 0.96 -12.36
C GLN A 42 -0.59 2.47 -12.40
N LEU A 43 0.40 3.27 -12.00
CA LEU A 43 0.31 4.73 -12.06
C LEU A 43 0.68 5.31 -13.44
N THR A 44 0.93 4.45 -14.44
CA THR A 44 1.40 4.81 -15.79
C THR A 44 2.63 5.72 -15.76
N VAL A 45 3.54 5.50 -14.81
CA VAL A 45 4.79 6.26 -14.66
C VAL A 45 5.89 5.54 -15.43
N SER A 46 6.53 6.25 -16.37
CA SER A 46 7.70 5.72 -17.08
C SER A 46 8.89 5.64 -16.12
N VAL A 47 9.28 4.42 -15.76
CA VAL A 47 10.49 4.18 -14.95
C VAL A 47 11.71 4.37 -15.85
N GLN A 48 12.31 5.57 -15.83
CA GLN A 48 13.55 5.85 -16.56
C GLN A 48 14.80 5.58 -15.71
N SER A 49 14.66 5.49 -14.39
CA SER A 49 15.74 5.16 -13.46
C SER A 49 15.83 3.66 -13.17
N HIS A 50 17.00 3.21 -12.71
CA HIS A 50 17.20 1.82 -12.31
C HIS A 50 16.22 1.49 -11.16
N PRO A 51 15.51 0.35 -11.17
CA PRO A 51 14.51 -0.03 -10.15
C PRO A 51 15.05 -0.15 -8.71
N ASN A 52 16.38 -0.03 -8.53
CA ASN A 52 17.05 -0.08 -7.24
C ASN A 52 17.32 1.32 -6.64
N ASP A 53 17.09 2.42 -7.38
CA ASP A 53 17.23 3.78 -6.85
C ASP A 53 15.94 4.22 -6.14
N VAL A 54 15.81 3.77 -4.89
CA VAL A 54 14.66 4.02 -4.01
C VAL A 54 14.32 5.50 -3.85
N LYS A 55 15.32 6.39 -3.75
CA LYS A 55 15.07 7.83 -3.58
C LYS A 55 14.45 8.45 -4.82
N SER A 56 14.86 7.96 -5.99
CA SER A 56 14.22 8.33 -7.26
C SER A 56 12.76 7.84 -7.30
N LEU A 57 12.47 6.63 -6.79
CA LEU A 57 11.14 6.03 -6.79
C LEU A 57 10.14 6.74 -5.86
N GLU A 58 10.55 7.09 -4.63
CA GLU A 58 9.71 7.91 -3.73
C GLU A 58 9.30 9.22 -4.42
N SER A 59 10.27 9.92 -4.99
CA SER A 59 10.06 11.20 -5.67
C SER A 59 9.15 11.06 -6.89
N MET A 60 9.32 9.99 -7.69
CA MET A 60 8.46 9.70 -8.84
C MET A 60 7.02 9.39 -8.42
N LEU A 61 6.83 8.59 -7.38
CA LEU A 61 5.51 8.24 -6.87
C LEU A 61 4.77 9.47 -6.37
N VAL A 62 5.43 10.28 -5.53
CA VAL A 62 4.85 11.53 -5.03
C VAL A 62 4.52 12.47 -6.19
N CYS A 63 5.40 12.63 -7.16
CA CYS A 63 5.15 13.49 -8.33
C CYS A 63 3.93 13.00 -9.14
N ALA A 64 3.83 11.69 -9.38
CA ALA A 64 2.75 11.09 -10.15
C ALA A 64 1.37 11.29 -9.50
N VAL A 65 1.29 11.21 -8.17
CA VAL A 65 0.01 11.29 -7.43
C VAL A 65 -0.35 12.72 -6.99
N SER A 66 0.64 13.61 -6.83
CA SER A 66 0.41 14.99 -6.38
C SER A 66 0.00 15.95 -7.50
N THR A 67 0.36 15.64 -8.75
CA THR A 67 0.05 16.47 -9.92
C THR A 67 -1.37 16.29 -10.44
N ARG A 68 -2.05 15.23 -10.01
CA ARG A 68 -3.38 14.87 -10.47
C ARG A 68 -4.43 15.23 -9.41
N LYS A 69 -5.60 15.73 -9.84
CA LYS A 69 -6.77 15.94 -8.97
C LYS A 69 -7.48 14.62 -8.58
N THR A 70 -6.90 13.51 -9.01
CA THR A 70 -7.36 12.13 -8.83
C THR A 70 -7.31 11.72 -7.36
N GLN A 71 -8.39 11.12 -6.86
CA GLN A 71 -8.43 10.44 -5.56
C GLN A 71 -7.91 9.01 -5.71
N TYR A 72 -6.86 8.67 -4.97
CA TYR A 72 -6.21 7.37 -5.00
C TYR A 72 -6.54 6.54 -3.77
N VAL A 73 -6.70 5.24 -3.96
CA VAL A 73 -6.61 4.25 -2.89
C VAL A 73 -5.42 3.34 -3.17
N PHE A 74 -4.48 3.28 -2.23
CA PHE A 74 -3.40 2.30 -2.25
C PHE A 74 -3.76 1.15 -1.33
N PHE A 75 -3.81 -0.05 -1.89
CA PHE A 75 -4.07 -1.28 -1.19
C PHE A 75 -2.79 -2.10 -1.07
N PHE A 76 -2.26 -2.20 0.14
CA PHE A 76 -1.08 -3.00 0.45
C PHE A 76 -1.51 -4.30 1.13
N ASP A 77 -1.33 -5.42 0.44
CA ASP A 77 -1.67 -6.74 0.95
C ASP A 77 -0.46 -7.43 1.59
N ASN A 78 -0.69 -8.22 2.64
CA ASN A 78 0.34 -9.04 3.31
C ASN A 78 1.43 -8.20 4.01
N GLY A 79 1.01 -7.24 4.84
CA GLY A 79 1.84 -6.34 5.62
C GLY A 79 2.90 -7.02 6.49
N GLU A 80 2.68 -8.24 6.97
CA GLU A 80 3.67 -8.98 7.75
C GLU A 80 5.03 -9.13 7.04
N TYR A 81 5.01 -9.22 5.70
CA TYR A 81 6.24 -9.33 4.91
C TYR A 81 7.05 -8.03 4.93
N PHE A 82 6.45 -6.88 5.23
CA PHE A 82 7.21 -5.65 5.47
C PHE A 82 8.08 -5.75 6.73
N ILE A 83 7.61 -6.42 7.79
CA ILE A 83 8.39 -6.55 9.05
C ILE A 83 9.54 -7.55 8.86
N ASP A 84 9.26 -8.64 8.15
CA ASP A 84 10.20 -9.77 7.99
C ASP A 84 11.27 -9.52 6.91
N ASN A 85 11.13 -8.43 6.14
CA ASN A 85 12.08 -8.06 5.10
C ASN A 85 13.37 -7.45 5.67
N GLU A 86 14.48 -7.67 4.95
CA GLU A 86 15.79 -7.09 5.27
C GLU A 86 15.72 -5.55 5.37
N ALA A 87 16.55 -4.97 6.24
CA ALA A 87 16.54 -3.52 6.50
C ALA A 87 16.63 -2.67 5.22
N GLU A 88 17.35 -3.16 4.21
CA GLU A 88 17.54 -2.51 2.91
C GLU A 88 16.26 -2.36 2.08
N THR A 89 15.22 -3.17 2.31
CA THR A 89 13.93 -3.04 1.61
C THR A 89 12.85 -2.39 2.48
N ARG A 90 12.99 -2.49 3.81
CA ARG A 90 12.05 -1.93 4.79
C ARG A 90 12.08 -0.40 4.85
N GLU A 91 13.26 0.20 4.96
CA GLU A 91 13.42 1.67 5.05
C GLU A 91 12.89 2.39 3.79
N PRO A 92 13.22 1.93 2.56
CA PRO A 92 12.60 2.41 1.33
C PRO A 92 11.06 2.46 1.34
N LEU A 93 10.46 1.36 1.76
CA LEU A 93 9.01 1.21 1.73
C LEU A 93 8.35 2.06 2.82
N GLN A 94 9.02 2.22 3.97
CA GLN A 94 8.60 3.16 5.01
C GLN A 94 8.58 4.60 4.50
N ASN A 95 9.59 5.02 3.73
CA ASN A 95 9.64 6.34 3.14
C ASN A 95 8.51 6.54 2.13
N VAL A 96 8.23 5.54 1.28
CA VAL A 96 7.08 5.56 0.36
C VAL A 96 5.76 5.70 1.12
N PHE A 97 5.55 4.91 2.17
CA PHE A 97 4.37 5.03 3.02
C PHE A 97 4.23 6.45 3.58
N VAL A 98 5.26 6.97 4.23
CA VAL A 98 5.28 8.33 4.79
C VAL A 98 4.97 9.37 3.72
N ALA A 99 5.51 9.21 2.52
CA ALA A 99 5.30 10.12 1.40
C ALA A 99 3.86 10.10 0.89
N LEU A 100 3.25 8.91 0.78
CA LEU A 100 1.84 8.73 0.41
C LEU A 100 0.89 9.29 1.49
N PHE A 101 1.17 9.05 2.77
CA PHE A 101 0.35 9.54 3.89
C PHE A 101 0.32 11.07 4.03
N LYS A 102 1.30 11.76 3.45
CA LYS A 102 1.32 13.24 3.40
C LYS A 102 0.39 13.82 2.34
N GLN A 103 -0.15 13.01 1.42
CA GLN A 103 -1.00 13.47 0.33
C GLN A 103 -2.47 13.41 0.74
N ASN A 104 -3.19 14.52 0.59
CA ASN A 104 -4.61 14.62 1.01
C ASN A 104 -5.58 13.86 0.10
N ASN A 105 -5.16 13.55 -1.14
CA ASN A 105 -5.94 12.81 -2.13
C ASN A 105 -5.66 11.30 -2.11
N ILE A 106 -4.96 10.79 -1.08
CA ILE A 106 -4.56 9.39 -1.00
C ILE A 106 -5.14 8.76 0.27
N LYS A 107 -5.77 7.60 0.10
CA LYS A 107 -6.09 6.69 1.19
C LYS A 107 -5.22 5.44 1.08
N VAL A 108 -4.79 4.93 2.22
CA VAL A 108 -3.99 3.72 2.29
C VAL A 108 -4.73 2.68 3.10
N ILE A 109 -4.83 1.48 2.56
CA ILE A 109 -5.37 0.29 3.23
C ILE A 109 -4.23 -0.72 3.29
N LEU A 110 -3.96 -1.25 4.48
CA LEU A 110 -2.95 -2.26 4.72
C LEU A 110 -3.62 -3.48 5.37
N THR A 111 -3.46 -4.67 4.79
CA THR A 111 -3.81 -5.92 5.47
C THR A 111 -2.56 -6.51 6.10
N SER A 112 -2.71 -7.21 7.21
CA SER A 112 -1.61 -7.94 7.83
C SER A 112 -2.17 -9.04 8.73
N THR A 113 -1.44 -10.13 8.90
CA THR A 113 -1.74 -11.15 9.91
C THR A 113 -1.22 -10.78 11.31
N THR A 114 -0.35 -9.77 11.40
CA THR A 114 0.22 -9.26 12.65
C THR A 114 -0.13 -7.78 12.87
N LYS A 115 -0.21 -7.35 14.14
CA LYS A 115 -0.41 -5.93 14.46
C LYS A 115 0.80 -5.12 14.01
N PHE A 116 0.56 -4.17 13.12
CA PHE A 116 1.55 -3.23 12.63
C PHE A 116 1.64 -2.01 13.53
N GLN A 117 2.84 -1.66 13.99
CA GLN A 117 3.11 -0.37 14.61
C GLN A 117 4.22 0.32 13.81
N LEU A 118 3.85 1.19 12.87
CA LEU A 118 4.82 2.12 12.29
C LEU A 118 4.89 3.34 13.22
N GLU A 119 5.84 3.32 14.15
CA GLU A 119 6.07 4.42 15.11
C GLU A 119 6.24 5.79 14.43
N SER A 120 6.71 5.81 13.18
CA SER A 120 6.87 7.03 12.38
C SER A 120 5.55 7.59 11.80
N LEU A 121 4.46 6.81 11.82
CA LEU A 121 3.19 7.14 11.17
C LEU A 121 2.08 7.44 12.17
N ARG A 122 2.41 8.04 13.32
CA ARG A 122 1.52 8.37 14.46
C ARG A 122 0.18 9.05 14.13
N ARG A 123 -0.13 9.38 12.87
CA ARG A 123 -1.25 10.24 12.51
C ARG A 123 -2.58 9.56 12.18
N ILE A 124 -2.69 8.37 11.57
CA ILE A 124 -4.03 7.80 11.32
C ILE A 124 -3.97 6.27 11.30
N TYR A 125 -4.55 5.64 12.32
CA TYR A 125 -4.79 4.20 12.33
C TYR A 125 -6.23 3.93 12.76
N HIS A 126 -7.06 3.47 11.82
CA HIS A 126 -8.22 2.66 12.17
C HIS A 126 -7.79 1.20 12.04
N VAL A 127 -7.53 0.55 13.18
CA VAL A 127 -7.23 -0.88 13.21
C VAL A 127 -8.55 -1.63 13.26
N CYS A 128 -8.79 -2.48 12.26
CA CYS A 128 -9.93 -3.39 12.24
C CYS A 128 -9.41 -4.83 12.34
N GLU A 129 -9.75 -5.53 13.42
CA GLU A 129 -9.45 -6.95 13.57
C GLU A 129 -10.61 -7.78 13.02
N LEU A 130 -10.35 -8.54 11.96
CA LEU A 130 -11.34 -9.48 11.42
C LEU A 130 -11.44 -10.70 12.34
N GLN A 131 -12.65 -10.93 12.84
CA GLN A 131 -12.97 -12.13 13.60
C GLN A 131 -13.31 -13.28 12.63
N PRO A 132 -12.97 -14.53 12.95
CA PRO A 132 -13.42 -15.68 12.19
C PRO A 132 -14.95 -15.69 12.07
N LEU A 133 -15.46 -16.09 10.90
CA LEU A 133 -16.89 -16.30 10.74
C LEU A 133 -17.39 -17.30 11.78
N LYS A 134 -18.52 -16.99 12.44
CA LYS A 134 -19.18 -17.95 13.31
C LYS A 134 -19.50 -19.20 12.48
N PRO A 135 -19.24 -20.41 12.99
CA PRO A 135 -19.67 -21.63 12.32
C PRO A 135 -21.20 -21.58 12.18
N THR A 136 -21.68 -21.72 10.94
CA THR A 136 -23.10 -21.89 10.62
C THR A 136 -23.62 -23.23 11.09
#